data_AF-A0A354YF54-F1
#
_entry.id   AF-A0A354YF54-F1
#
_cell.length_a   1.000
_cell.length_b   1.000
_cell.length_c   1.000
_cell.angle_alpha   90.00
_cell.angle_beta   90.00
_cell.angle_gamma   90.00
#
_symmetry.space_group_name_H-M   'P 1'
#
loop_
_entity.id
_entity.type
_entity.pdbx_description
1 polymer ?
#
loop_
_entity_poly.entity_id
_entity_poly.type
_entity_poly.pdbx_seq_one_letter_code
_entity_poly.pdbx_strand_id
1 'polypeptide(L)' 'IAEFGDGVYGVQAAARQFWGKDAARLSPAEAARLAAVLPAPRRYDARDPGPFVQRRAAWIQRQSRQLGGPEYLDGR' A
#
# COMPACT_ATOMS: atom_id res chain seq x y z
N ILE A 1 1.77 -6.57 -15.90
CA ILE A 1 1.38 -5.14 -15.79
C ILE A 1 -0.11 -5.09 -16.09
N ALA A 2 -0.94 -4.62 -15.16
CA ALA A 2 -2.39 -4.50 -15.35
C ALA A 2 -2.71 -3.02 -15.49
N GLU A 3 -2.96 -2.61 -16.73
CA GLU A 3 -3.22 -1.24 -17.14
C GLU A 3 -4.67 -1.18 -17.66
N PHE A 4 -5.44 -0.25 -17.11
CA PHE A 4 -6.64 0.28 -17.73
C PHE A 4 -6.49 1.81 -17.64
N GLY A 5 -6.86 2.54 -18.70
CA GLY A 5 -6.45 3.93 -18.95
C GLY A 5 -6.81 4.98 -17.89
N ASP A 6 -6.23 6.18 -18.06
CA ASP A 6 -6.29 7.33 -17.13
C ASP A 6 -5.88 7.00 -15.68
N GLY A 7 -4.71 6.39 -15.55
CA GLY A 7 -3.82 6.54 -14.39
C GLY A 7 -4.27 5.97 -13.05
N VAL A 8 -5.39 5.25 -12.96
CA VAL A 8 -6.02 4.93 -11.66
C VAL A 8 -6.44 3.47 -11.54
N TYR A 9 -5.50 2.55 -11.27
CA TYR A 9 -5.84 1.17 -10.88
C TYR A 9 -4.84 0.57 -9.87
N GLY A 10 -5.33 -0.32 -8.99
CA GLY A 10 -4.53 -1.02 -7.97
C GLY A 10 -4.43 -0.29 -6.64
N VAL A 11 -3.56 0.73 -6.53
CA VAL A 11 -3.34 1.46 -5.27
C VAL A 11 -4.21 2.72 -5.18
N GLN A 12 -4.45 3.39 -6.31
CA GLN A 12 -5.22 4.64 -6.38
C GLN A 12 -6.70 4.46 -6.03
N ALA A 13 -7.35 3.44 -6.60
CA ALA A 13 -8.74 3.11 -6.26
C ALA A 13 -8.88 2.74 -4.77
N ALA A 14 -7.92 1.98 -4.23
CA ALA A 14 -7.89 1.62 -2.82
C ALA A 14 -7.61 2.83 -1.92
N ALA A 15 -6.74 3.76 -2.31
CA ALA A 15 -6.47 5.00 -1.58
C ALA A 15 -7.74 5.85 -1.44
N ARG A 16 -8.51 5.98 -2.52
CA ARG A 16 -9.81 6.67 -2.49
C ARG A 16 -10.84 5.89 -1.69
N GLN A 17 -10.91 4.57 -1.86
CA GLN A 17 -11.88 3.73 -1.15
C GLN A 17 -11.65 3.70 0.37
N PHE A 18 -10.40 3.67 0.84
CA PHE A 18 -10.03 3.54 2.25
C PHE A 18 -9.65 4.87 2.93
N TRP A 19 -9.27 5.92 2.20
CA TRP A 19 -8.87 7.19 2.82
C TRP A 19 -9.43 8.42 2.11
N GLY A 20 -10.19 8.27 1.03
CA GLY A 20 -10.78 9.39 0.30
C GLY A 20 -9.74 10.31 -0.35
N LYS A 21 -8.50 9.83 -0.53
CA LYS A 21 -7.38 10.61 -1.06
C LYS A 21 -6.64 9.87 -2.16
N ASP A 22 -5.88 10.62 -2.94
CA ASP A 22 -5.02 10.04 -3.97
C ASP A 22 -3.87 9.23 -3.36
N ALA A 23 -3.45 8.17 -4.05
CA ALA A 23 -2.33 7.31 -3.72
C ALA A 23 -1.03 8.09 -3.52
N ALA A 24 -0.83 9.17 -4.29
CA ALA A 24 0.31 10.08 -4.12
C ALA A 24 0.33 10.79 -2.76
N ARG A 25 -0.79 10.81 -2.03
CA ARG A 25 -0.94 11.40 -0.69
C ARG A 25 -1.00 10.35 0.42
N LEU A 26 -0.75 9.09 0.10
CA LEU A 26 -0.62 8.05 1.13
C LEU A 26 0.68 8.23 1.89
N SER A 27 0.59 8.15 3.20
CA SER A 27 1.77 8.00 4.06
C SER A 27 2.42 6.62 3.82
N PRO A 28 3.71 6.47 4.14
CA PRO A 28 4.38 5.16 4.09
C PRO A 28 3.65 4.07 4.90
N ALA A 29 2.96 4.48 5.97
CA ALA A 29 2.19 3.56 6.80
C ALA A 29 0.91 3.06 6.11
N GLU A 30 0.16 3.96 5.47
CA GLU A 30 -1.05 3.61 4.73
C GLU A 30 -0.72 2.80 3.48
N ALA A 31 0.35 3.17 2.76
CA ALA A 31 0.86 2.40 1.63
C ALA A 31 1.23 0.96 2.03
N ALA A 32 1.89 0.77 3.18
CA ALA A 32 2.23 -0.56 3.67
C ALA A 32 1.01 -1.38 4.11
N ARG A 33 -0.03 -0.75 4.69
CA ARG A 33 -1.30 -1.42 4.99
C ARG A 33 -2.01 -1.87 3.71
N LEU A 34 -2.01 -1.00 2.71
CA LEU A 34 -2.59 -1.27 1.39
C LEU A 34 -1.85 -2.43 0.69
N ALA A 35 -0.51 -2.46 0.77
CA ALA A 35 0.28 -3.59 0.29
C ALA A 35 0.02 -4.90 1.06
N ALA A 36 -0.27 -4.81 2.37
CA ALA A 36 -0.56 -5.97 3.21
C ALA A 36 -1.92 -6.65 2.89
N VAL A 37 -2.90 -5.90 2.36
CA VAL A 37 -4.23 -6.42 1.98
C VAL A 37 -4.31 -6.95 0.56
N LEU A 38 -3.41 -6.53 -0.35
CA LEU A 38 -3.36 -7.01 -1.75
C LEU A 38 -3.33 -8.54 -1.97
N PRO A 39 -2.70 -9.38 -1.10
CA PRO A 39 -2.77 -10.82 -1.31
C PRO A 39 -4.17 -11.43 -1.11
N ALA A 40 -5.10 -10.75 -0.43
CA ALA A 40 -6.51 -11.17 -0.34
C ALA A 40 -7.44 -9.99 0.02
N PRO A 41 -7.69 -9.06 -0.93
CA PRO A 41 -8.36 -7.79 -0.67
C PRO A 41 -9.85 -7.91 -0.31
N ARG A 42 -10.46 -9.08 -0.57
CA ARG A 42 -11.85 -9.39 -0.17
C ARG A 42 -12.01 -9.82 1.28
N ARG A 43 -10.90 -10.14 1.95
CA ARG A 43 -10.88 -10.79 3.27
C ARG A 43 -10.30 -9.91 4.38
N TYR A 44 -9.63 -8.83 4.01
CA TYR A 44 -8.87 -7.98 4.92
C TYR A 44 -9.19 -6.51 4.68
N ASP A 45 -9.43 -5.78 5.76
CA ASP A 45 -9.67 -4.33 5.74
C ASP A 45 -8.37 -3.57 6.02
N ALA A 46 -8.08 -2.55 5.22
CA ALA A 46 -6.90 -1.70 5.37
C ALA A 46 -7.13 -0.50 6.32
N ARG A 47 -8.39 -0.08 6.52
CA ARG A 47 -8.83 0.92 7.50
C ARG A 47 -8.86 0.34 8.90
N ASP A 48 -9.43 -0.86 9.04
CA ASP A 48 -9.48 -1.58 10.31
C ASP A 48 -8.70 -2.90 10.23
N PRO A 49 -7.36 -2.83 10.29
CA PRO A 49 -6.52 -4.00 10.11
C PRO A 49 -6.57 -4.90 11.35
N GLY A 50 -7.08 -6.12 11.17
CA GLY A 50 -6.94 -7.18 12.17
C GLY A 50 -5.46 -7.58 12.42
N PRO A 51 -5.18 -8.41 13.44
CA PRO A 51 -3.82 -8.71 13.91
C PRO A 51 -2.87 -9.23 12.82
N PHE A 52 -3.39 -10.01 11.88
CA PHE A 52 -2.64 -10.52 10.73
C PHE A 52 -2.17 -9.40 9.79
N VAL A 53 -3.06 -8.46 9.47
CA VAL A 53 -2.78 -7.34 8.55
C VAL A 53 -1.75 -6.41 9.19
N GLN A 54 -1.88 -6.14 10.49
CA GLN A 54 -0.90 -5.34 11.24
C GLN A 54 0.49 -5.96 11.20
N ARG A 55 0.61 -7.25 11.49
CA ARG A 55 1.90 -7.97 11.47
C ARG A 55 2.52 -7.95 10.06
N ARG A 56 1.71 -8.15 9.03
CA ARG A 56 2.17 -8.13 7.64
C ARG A 56 2.59 -6.73 7.20
N ALA A 57 1.84 -5.70 7.56
CA ALA A 57 2.19 -4.31 7.27
C ALA A 57 3.49 -3.89 7.95
N ALA A 58 3.72 -4.28 9.21
CA ALA A 58 4.97 -4.01 9.92
C ALA A 58 6.18 -4.71 9.26
N TRP A 59 6.00 -5.96 8.80
CA TRP A 59 7.03 -6.66 8.04
C TRP A 59 7.35 -5.95 6.72
N ILE A 60 6.34 -5.55 5.95
CA ILE A 60 6.50 -4.80 4.69
C ILE A 60 7.22 -3.47 4.94
N GLN A 61 6.85 -2.71 5.97
CA GLN A 61 7.54 -1.46 6.33
C GLN A 61 9.02 -1.70 6.64
N ARG A 62 9.34 -2.76 7.39
CA ARG A 62 10.73 -3.12 7.69
C ARG A 62 11.51 -3.47 6.43
N GLN A 63 10.92 -4.20 5.49
CA GLN A 63 11.59 -4.55 4.22
C GLN A 63 11.80 -3.31 3.35
N SER A 64 10.79 -2.44 3.23
CA SER A 64 10.90 -1.18 2.48
C SER A 64 12.01 -0.27 3.02
N ARG A 65 12.17 -0.19 4.34
CA ARG A 65 13.29 0.55 4.97
C ARG A 65 14.65 -0.09 4.69
N GLN A 66 14.75 -1.42 4.71
CA GLN A 66 16.00 -2.13 4.44
C GLN A 66 16.45 -2.03 2.98
N LEU A 67 15.53 -1.80 2.05
CA LEU A 67 15.84 -1.55 0.65
C LEU A 67 16.43 -0.16 0.38
N GLY A 68 16.48 0.74 1.39
CA GLY A 68 16.93 2.12 1.25
C GLY A 68 15.79 3.15 1.28
N GLY A 69 14.56 2.74 1.60
CA GLY A 69 13.42 3.67 1.62
C GLY A 69 13.07 4.18 0.21
N PRO A 70 12.43 5.36 0.07
CA PRO A 70 12.09 5.92 -1.24
C PRO A 70 13.33 6.23 -2.11
N GLU A 71 14.52 6.35 -1.53
CA GLU A 71 15.78 6.55 -2.27
C GLU A 71 16.14 5.36 -3.17
N TYR A 72 15.62 4.16 -2.87
CA TYR A 72 15.73 2.99 -3.75
C TYR A 72 14.97 3.16 -5.07
N LEU A 73 13.89 3.94 -5.06
CA LEU A 73 13.07 4.20 -6.25
C LEU A 73 13.66 5.32 -7.12
N ASP A 74 14.54 6.14 -6.54
CA ASP A 74 15.21 7.27 -7.18
C ASP A 74 16.59 6.87 -7.72
N GLY A 75 16.73 5.60 -8.11
CA GLY A 75 17.96 4.97 -8.58
C GLY A 75 18.79 5.89 -9.48
N ARG A 76 20.04 6.10 -9.06
CA ARG A 76 21.11 6.75 -9.83
C ARG A 76 21.29 6.09 -11.20
#